data_AF-A0A9W7DP64-F1
#
_entry.id   AF-A0A9W7DP64-F1
#
_cell.length_a   1.000
_cell.length_b   1.000
_cell.length_c   1.000
_cell.angle_alpha   90.00
_cell.angle_beta   90.00
_cell.angle_gamma   90.00
#
_symmetry.space_group_name_H-M   'P 1'
#
loop_
_entity.id
_entity.type
_entity.pdbx_description
1 polymer ?
#
loop_
_entity_poly.entity_id
_entity_poly.type
_entity_poly.pdbx_seq_one_letter_code
_entity_poly.pdbx_strand_id
1 'polypeptide(L)'
;MSNLEGDETFESSSLGYAEEVVQEKFSDDECILIKGTKAHSSSSIVLRGANDYSLDEMERSVHDSLSVVKRTLESGHVVPGGGAVESALNIYLENFATTVGSREQLAIAEFANALLVIPKTLAVNAAKDASDLIAKLRSYHAASQQVSSKDTKRKNYKNYGLDLIKGKVVDEVSHGVLEPTVSKVKSLKSALEACIAILRIDTMITVDPEPQKEDPHAEH
;
A
#
# COMPACT_ATOMS: atom_id res chain seq x y z
N MET A 1 -39.25 4.22 -22.51
CA MET A 1 -39.50 5.17 -23.61
C MET A 1 -41.01 5.17 -23.85
N SER A 2 -41.65 6.32 -24.06
CA SER A 2 -43.10 6.36 -24.30
C SER A 2 -43.40 6.10 -25.77
N ASN A 3 -44.43 5.30 -26.07
CA ASN A 3 -44.91 5.18 -27.45
C ASN A 3 -45.62 6.49 -27.88
N LEU A 4 -46.00 6.58 -29.16
CA LEU A 4 -46.68 7.76 -29.70
C LEU A 4 -48.06 8.04 -29.06
N GLU A 5 -48.61 7.08 -28.31
CA GLU A 5 -49.88 7.16 -27.58
C GLU A 5 -49.71 7.57 -26.11
N GLY A 6 -48.47 7.76 -25.65
CA GLY A 6 -48.15 8.20 -24.29
C GLY A 6 -47.97 7.06 -23.28
N ASP A 7 -48.10 5.79 -23.69
CA ASP A 7 -47.87 4.64 -22.83
C ASP A 7 -46.39 4.35 -22.64
N GLU A 8 -45.99 3.98 -21.43
CA GLU A 8 -44.65 3.49 -21.15
C GLU A 8 -44.43 2.15 -21.87
N THR A 9 -43.53 2.14 -22.85
CA THR A 9 -43.13 0.92 -23.55
C THR A 9 -41.74 0.48 -23.12
N PHE A 10 -41.58 -0.83 -22.99
CA PHE A 10 -40.37 -1.50 -22.54
C PHE A 10 -40.00 -2.61 -23.52
N GLU A 11 -38.75 -2.62 -23.98
CA GLU A 11 -38.24 -3.64 -24.89
C GLU A 11 -37.59 -4.79 -24.12
N SER A 12 -37.86 -6.03 -24.52
CA SER A 12 -37.21 -7.22 -23.92
C SER A 12 -35.69 -7.22 -24.07
N SER A 13 -35.17 -6.49 -25.06
CA SER A 13 -33.74 -6.23 -25.28
C SER A 13 -33.06 -5.51 -24.11
N SER A 14 -33.84 -4.78 -23.29
CA SER A 14 -33.34 -4.03 -22.14
C SER A 14 -33.20 -4.88 -20.87
N LEU A 15 -33.63 -6.16 -20.89
CA LEU A 15 -33.52 -7.07 -19.74
C LEU A 15 -32.17 -7.78 -19.71
N GLY A 16 -31.57 -7.82 -18.51
CA GLY A 16 -30.43 -8.67 -18.23
C GLY A 16 -30.83 -10.15 -18.08
N TYR A 17 -29.83 -11.03 -18.18
CA TYR A 17 -29.99 -12.46 -17.93
C TYR A 17 -29.14 -12.89 -16.74
N ALA A 18 -29.75 -13.65 -15.83
CA ALA A 18 -29.10 -14.37 -14.75
C ALA A 18 -29.62 -15.82 -14.73
N GLU A 19 -28.75 -16.77 -14.41
CA GLU A 19 -29.09 -18.18 -14.29
C GLU A 19 -29.99 -18.44 -13.08
N GLU A 20 -29.67 -17.81 -11.96
CA GLU A 20 -30.38 -17.99 -10.69
C GLU A 20 -30.53 -16.63 -9.98
N VAL A 21 -31.74 -16.37 -9.46
CA VAL A 21 -32.01 -15.25 -8.57
C VAL A 21 -32.70 -15.81 -7.33
N VAL A 22 -32.01 -15.76 -6.19
CA VAL A 22 -32.50 -16.29 -4.91
C VAL A 22 -32.42 -15.23 -3.82
N GLN A 23 -33.39 -15.23 -2.92
CA GLN A 23 -33.34 -14.44 -1.70
C GLN A 23 -32.77 -15.33 -0.59
N GLU A 24 -31.63 -14.94 -0.04
CA GLU A 24 -31.00 -15.63 1.09
C GLU A 24 -31.01 -14.72 2.32
N LYS A 25 -31.32 -15.32 3.47
CA LYS A 25 -31.30 -14.64 4.76
C LYS A 25 -29.95 -14.84 5.44
N PHE A 26 -29.30 -13.73 5.78
CA PHE A 26 -28.04 -13.66 6.52
C PHE A 26 -28.31 -13.09 7.90
N SER A 27 -28.45 -13.96 8.90
CA SER A 27 -28.90 -13.57 10.25
C SER A 27 -30.26 -12.89 10.21
N ASP A 28 -30.33 -11.58 10.43
CA ASP A 28 -31.57 -10.79 10.41
C ASP A 28 -31.81 -10.09 9.08
N ASP A 29 -30.78 -10.00 8.23
CA ASP A 29 -30.85 -9.32 6.94
C ASP A 29 -31.27 -10.28 5.81
N GLU A 30 -32.02 -9.77 4.85
CA GLU A 30 -32.41 -10.51 3.65
C GLU A 30 -31.74 -9.87 2.43
N CYS A 31 -30.98 -10.68 1.70
CA CYS A 31 -30.23 -10.24 0.53
C CYS A 31 -30.66 -11.03 -0.70
N ILE A 32 -30.72 -10.37 -1.86
CA ILE A 32 -30.95 -11.02 -3.14
C ILE A 32 -29.60 -11.37 -3.77
N LEU A 33 -29.39 -12.65 -4.06
CA LEU A 33 -28.23 -13.15 -4.78
C LEU A 33 -28.61 -13.37 -6.24
N ILE A 34 -27.91 -12.68 -7.13
CA ILE A 34 -28.01 -12.86 -8.58
C ILE A 34 -26.76 -13.63 -9.02
N LYS A 35 -26.93 -14.86 -9.49
CA LYS A 35 -25.85 -15.77 -9.88
C LYS A 35 -25.94 -16.11 -11.38
N GLY A 36 -24.79 -16.34 -12.00
CA GLY A 36 -24.70 -16.76 -13.41
C GLY A 36 -25.13 -15.68 -14.41
N THR A 37 -24.56 -14.47 -14.32
CA THR A 37 -24.81 -13.39 -15.28
C THR A 37 -24.18 -13.69 -16.65
N LYS A 38 -24.93 -13.47 -17.74
CA LYS A 38 -24.47 -13.83 -19.10
C LYS A 38 -23.54 -12.81 -19.77
N ALA A 39 -23.80 -11.51 -19.57
CA ALA A 39 -23.10 -10.46 -20.31
C ALA A 39 -21.69 -10.18 -19.77
N HIS A 40 -21.55 -10.16 -18.45
CA HIS A 40 -20.30 -9.89 -17.75
C HIS A 40 -20.19 -10.79 -16.52
N SER A 41 -18.97 -11.24 -16.21
CA SER A 41 -18.69 -11.91 -14.95
C SER A 41 -18.65 -10.88 -13.82
N SER A 42 -19.36 -11.15 -12.73
CA SER A 42 -19.31 -10.36 -11.51
C SER A 42 -19.12 -11.26 -10.29
N SER A 43 -18.67 -10.68 -9.19
CA SER A 43 -18.45 -11.40 -7.93
C SER A 43 -18.73 -10.48 -6.75
N SER A 44 -19.33 -11.03 -5.71
CA SER A 44 -19.55 -10.35 -4.42
C SER A 44 -18.98 -11.21 -3.29
N ILE A 45 -18.43 -10.58 -2.26
CA ILE A 45 -17.90 -11.25 -1.07
C ILE A 45 -18.78 -10.84 0.12
N VAL A 46 -19.36 -11.82 0.81
CA VAL A 46 -20.14 -11.57 2.04
C VAL A 46 -19.25 -11.87 3.24
N LEU A 47 -18.94 -10.83 4.02
CA LEU A 47 -18.15 -10.96 5.23
C LEU A 47 -19.03 -11.41 6.40
N ARG A 48 -18.52 -12.31 7.23
CA ARG A 48 -19.18 -12.76 8.46
C ARG A 48 -18.19 -12.62 9.61
N GLY A 49 -18.60 -11.95 10.68
CA GLY A 49 -17.77 -11.60 11.82
C GLY A 49 -18.56 -11.71 13.12
N ALA A 50 -17.86 -11.55 14.25
CA ALA A 50 -18.47 -11.67 15.57
C ALA A 50 -19.30 -10.42 15.95
N ASN A 51 -18.92 -9.25 15.43
CA ASN A 51 -19.59 -7.97 15.63
C ASN A 51 -19.24 -7.00 14.50
N ASP A 52 -20.00 -5.90 14.41
CA ASP A 52 -19.86 -4.90 13.34
C ASP A 52 -18.46 -4.25 13.33
N TYR A 53 -17.86 -4.00 14.50
CA TYR A 53 -16.49 -3.47 14.57
C TYR A 53 -15.46 -4.37 13.88
N SER A 54 -15.59 -5.69 14.05
CA SER A 54 -14.73 -6.65 13.36
C SER A 54 -15.03 -6.73 11.87
N LEU A 55 -16.30 -6.59 11.48
CA LEU A 55 -16.72 -6.59 10.07
C LEU A 55 -16.18 -5.34 9.33
N ASP A 56 -16.25 -4.17 9.95
CA ASP A 56 -15.71 -2.92 9.40
C ASP A 56 -14.22 -3.03 9.13
N GLU A 57 -13.45 -3.64 10.05
CA GLU A 57 -12.02 -3.84 9.87
C GLU A 57 -11.71 -4.91 8.80
N MET A 58 -12.52 -5.97 8.74
CA MET A 58 -12.41 -6.98 7.70
C MET A 58 -12.72 -6.39 6.31
N GLU A 59 -13.72 -5.52 6.18
CA GLU A 59 -14.04 -4.82 4.93
C GLU A 59 -12.85 -3.98 4.46
N ARG A 60 -12.29 -3.16 5.35
CA ARG A 60 -11.10 -2.34 5.06
C ARG A 60 -9.92 -3.22 4.62
N SER A 61 -9.64 -4.30 5.35
CA SER A 61 -8.56 -5.24 5.04
C SER A 61 -8.71 -5.93 3.69
N VAL A 62 -9.94 -6.34 3.34
CA VAL A 62 -10.25 -6.95 2.04
C VAL A 62 -10.11 -5.91 0.93
N HIS A 63 -10.61 -4.69 1.14
CA HIS A 63 -10.49 -3.60 0.18
C HIS A 63 -9.03 -3.25 -0.12
N ASP A 64 -8.19 -3.15 0.90
CA ASP A 64 -6.76 -2.90 0.76
C ASP A 64 -6.06 -4.04 -0.02
N SER A 65 -6.39 -5.29 0.32
CA SER A 65 -5.86 -6.47 -0.36
C SER A 65 -6.24 -6.51 -1.85
N LEU A 66 -7.52 -6.27 -2.17
CA LEU A 66 -8.00 -6.21 -3.54
C LEU A 66 -7.36 -5.05 -4.32
N SER A 67 -7.13 -3.92 -3.66
CA SER A 67 -6.44 -2.78 -4.25
C SER A 67 -4.99 -3.12 -4.62
N VAL A 68 -4.27 -3.86 -3.78
CA VAL A 68 -2.92 -4.35 -4.09
C VAL A 68 -2.93 -5.30 -5.29
N VAL A 69 -3.86 -6.26 -5.34
CA VAL A 69 -4.01 -7.19 -6.46
C VAL A 69 -4.31 -6.42 -7.76
N LYS A 70 -5.24 -5.47 -7.72
CA LYS A 70 -5.56 -4.60 -8.86
C LYS A 70 -4.32 -3.88 -9.39
N ARG A 71 -3.54 -3.23 -8.52
CA ARG A 71 -2.30 -2.53 -8.93
C ARG A 71 -1.25 -3.47 -9.50
N THR A 72 -1.18 -4.70 -8.98
CA THR A 72 -0.28 -5.73 -9.49
C THR A 72 -0.65 -6.12 -10.92
N LEU A 73 -1.94 -6.34 -11.18
CA LEU A 73 -2.44 -6.67 -12.52
C LEU A 73 -2.30 -5.51 -13.52
N GLU A 74 -2.58 -4.27 -13.08
CA GLU A 74 -2.46 -3.08 -13.93
C GLU A 74 -1.01 -2.78 -14.33
N SER A 75 -0.05 -2.99 -13.43
CA SER A 75 1.35 -2.62 -13.66
C SER A 75 2.21 -3.76 -14.20
N GLY A 76 1.87 -5.02 -13.91
CA GLY A 76 2.62 -6.20 -14.33
C GLY A 76 4.01 -6.37 -13.70
N HIS A 77 4.38 -5.53 -12.72
CA HIS A 77 5.71 -5.53 -12.10
C HIS A 77 5.59 -5.55 -10.58
N VAL A 78 6.41 -6.39 -9.95
CA VAL A 78 6.47 -6.57 -8.49
C VAL A 78 7.91 -6.48 -8.00
N VAL A 79 8.06 -6.17 -6.72
CA VAL A 79 9.32 -6.11 -5.98
C VAL A 79 9.20 -6.95 -4.69
N PRO A 80 10.33 -7.45 -4.16
CA PRO A 80 10.33 -8.13 -2.85
C PRO A 80 9.91 -7.15 -1.74
N GLY A 81 9.07 -7.62 -0.82
CA GLY A 81 8.65 -6.85 0.35
C GLY A 81 9.63 -6.96 1.52
N GLY A 82 9.12 -6.97 2.75
CA GLY A 82 9.91 -7.29 3.95
C GLY A 82 11.06 -6.32 4.26
N GLY A 83 11.01 -5.08 3.78
CA GLY A 83 12.10 -4.11 3.95
C GLY A 83 13.29 -4.31 2.99
N ALA A 84 13.16 -5.19 2.01
CA ALA A 84 14.22 -5.49 1.03
C ALA A 84 14.54 -4.27 0.14
N VAL A 85 13.50 -3.60 -0.38
CA VAL A 85 13.65 -2.43 -1.26
C VAL A 85 14.34 -1.28 -0.53
N GLU A 86 13.90 -0.98 0.70
CA GLU A 86 14.44 0.10 1.52
C GLU A 86 15.92 -0.14 1.85
N SER A 87 16.29 -1.38 2.15
CA SER A 87 17.67 -1.76 2.44
C SER A 87 18.56 -1.75 1.20
N ALA A 88 18.05 -2.18 0.05
CA ALA A 88 18.75 -2.09 -1.22
C ALA A 88 19.03 -0.63 -1.60
N LEU A 89 18.03 0.24 -1.45
CA LEU A 89 18.16 1.68 -1.72
C LEU A 89 19.11 2.35 -0.74
N ASN A 90 19.10 2.00 0.54
CA ASN A 90 20.04 2.51 1.54
C ASN A 90 21.50 2.30 1.08
N ILE A 91 21.88 1.06 0.80
CA ILE A 91 23.26 0.73 0.38
C ILE A 91 23.60 1.40 -0.96
N TYR A 92 22.67 1.40 -1.90
CA TYR A 92 22.90 2.01 -3.22
C TYR A 92 23.17 3.51 -3.10
N LEU A 93 22.36 4.21 -2.32
CA LEU A 93 22.46 5.65 -2.12
C LEU A 93 23.66 6.02 -1.25
N GLU A 94 24.04 5.21 -0.26
CA GLU A 94 25.29 5.40 0.50
C GLU A 94 26.52 5.33 -0.42
N ASN A 95 26.58 4.34 -1.32
CA ASN A 95 27.65 4.24 -2.31
C ASN A 95 27.61 5.42 -3.30
N PHE A 96 26.42 5.78 -3.78
CA PHE A 96 26.24 6.91 -4.68
C PHE A 96 26.66 8.24 -4.04
N ALA A 97 26.40 8.44 -2.74
CA ALA A 97 26.80 9.63 -2.01
C ALA A 97 28.32 9.87 -2.11
N THR A 98 29.14 8.81 -2.09
CA THR A 98 30.60 8.94 -2.24
C THR A 98 31.07 9.44 -3.60
N THR A 99 30.21 9.33 -4.63
CA THR A 99 30.49 9.83 -5.98
C THR A 99 30.19 11.33 -6.13
N VAL A 100 29.39 11.88 -5.21
CA VAL A 100 29.05 13.29 -5.15
C VAL A 100 29.91 13.93 -4.06
N GLY A 101 30.78 14.87 -4.42
CA GLY A 101 31.58 15.59 -3.42
C GLY A 101 30.76 16.66 -2.67
N SER A 102 31.37 17.27 -1.64
CA SER A 102 30.84 18.45 -0.94
C SER A 102 29.64 18.17 -0.02
N ARG A 103 28.86 19.21 0.30
CA ARG A 103 27.74 19.21 1.26
C ARG A 103 26.57 18.30 0.84
N GLU A 104 26.41 18.05 -0.45
CA GLU A 104 25.35 17.20 -1.00
C GLU A 104 25.53 15.73 -0.60
N GLN A 105 26.77 15.27 -0.41
CA GLN A 105 27.07 13.93 0.09
C GLN A 105 26.32 13.62 1.39
N LEU A 106 26.33 14.59 2.33
CA LEU A 106 25.68 14.43 3.63
C LEU A 106 24.16 14.29 3.47
N ALA A 107 23.55 15.10 2.61
CA ALA A 107 22.11 15.04 2.38
C ALA A 107 21.68 13.68 1.77
N ILE A 108 22.44 13.17 0.80
CA ILE A 108 22.16 11.86 0.18
C ILE A 108 22.33 10.73 1.21
N ALA A 109 23.40 10.78 2.02
CA ALA A 109 23.64 9.78 3.06
C ALA A 109 22.53 9.76 4.13
N GLU A 110 22.05 10.94 4.56
CA GLU A 110 20.94 11.02 5.50
C GLU A 110 19.62 10.54 4.90
N PHE A 111 19.34 10.86 3.63
CA PHE A 111 18.18 10.30 2.93
C PHE A 111 18.25 8.77 2.85
N ALA A 112 19.42 8.21 2.53
CA ALA A 112 19.65 6.78 2.50
C ALA A 112 19.39 6.13 3.87
N ASN A 113 19.84 6.77 4.97
CA ASN A 113 19.62 6.29 6.33
C ASN A 113 18.15 6.38 6.75
N ALA A 114 17.43 7.42 6.32
CA ALA A 114 16.01 7.60 6.62
C ALA A 114 15.16 6.45 6.09
N LEU A 115 15.49 5.88 4.92
CA LEU A 115 14.79 4.72 4.36
C LEU A 115 14.79 3.50 5.28
N LEU A 116 15.82 3.33 6.11
CA LEU A 116 15.90 2.20 7.04
C LEU A 116 14.83 2.26 8.12
N VAL A 117 14.11 3.38 8.31
CA VAL A 117 13.03 3.48 9.30
C VAL A 117 12.00 2.35 9.15
N ILE A 118 11.66 1.97 7.91
CA ILE A 118 10.67 0.91 7.65
C ILE A 118 11.13 -0.45 8.21
N PRO A 119 12.30 -1.02 7.80
CA PRO A 119 12.75 -2.27 8.38
C PRO A 119 13.03 -2.19 9.89
N LYS A 120 13.45 -1.03 10.45
CA LYS A 120 13.61 -0.91 11.92
C LYS A 120 12.27 -1.02 12.63
N THR A 121 11.27 -0.27 12.18
CA THR A 121 9.94 -0.26 12.80
C THR A 121 9.28 -1.62 12.69
N LEU A 122 9.42 -2.30 11.55
CA LEU A 122 8.96 -3.68 11.39
C LEU A 122 9.57 -4.64 12.42
N ALA A 123 10.89 -4.59 12.62
CA ALA A 123 11.57 -5.43 13.61
C ALA A 123 11.17 -5.11 15.05
N VAL A 124 11.02 -3.82 15.38
CA VAL A 124 10.58 -3.36 16.71
C VAL A 124 9.16 -3.81 17.01
N ASN A 125 8.23 -3.67 16.05
CA ASN A 125 6.85 -4.12 16.21
C ASN A 125 6.74 -5.63 16.42
N ALA A 126 7.69 -6.40 15.88
CA ALA A 126 7.79 -7.84 16.10
C ALA A 126 8.53 -8.24 17.40
N ALA A 127 8.90 -7.27 18.24
CA ALA A 127 9.71 -7.47 19.44
C ALA A 127 11.00 -8.26 19.20
N LYS A 128 11.63 -8.06 18.04
CA LYS A 128 12.93 -8.66 17.68
C LYS A 128 14.07 -7.66 17.89
N ASP A 129 15.30 -8.17 17.93
CA ASP A 129 16.48 -7.32 17.92
C ASP A 129 16.64 -6.66 16.54
N ALA A 130 16.16 -5.42 16.44
CA ALA A 130 16.27 -4.63 15.23
C ALA A 130 17.74 -4.40 14.81
N SER A 131 18.65 -4.21 15.78
CA SER A 131 20.06 -3.92 15.49
C SER A 131 20.71 -5.08 14.74
N ASP A 132 20.50 -6.30 15.23
CA ASP A 132 21.02 -7.52 14.61
C ASP A 132 20.39 -7.79 13.23
N LEU A 133 19.06 -7.68 13.13
CA LEU A 133 18.35 -7.94 11.87
C LEU A 133 18.69 -6.94 10.77
N ILE A 134 18.74 -5.65 11.09
CA ILE A 134 19.10 -4.62 10.11
C ILE A 134 20.57 -4.76 9.71
N ALA A 135 21.48 -5.04 10.65
CA ALA A 135 22.89 -5.24 10.33
C ALA A 135 23.09 -6.41 9.36
N LYS A 136 22.41 -7.54 9.61
CA LYS A 136 22.39 -8.70 8.70
C LYS A 136 21.82 -8.32 7.35
N LEU A 137 20.65 -7.70 7.31
CA LEU A 137 19.98 -7.29 6.08
C LEU A 137 20.89 -6.38 5.23
N ARG A 138 21.47 -5.33 5.84
CA ARG A 138 22.43 -4.44 5.17
C ARG A 138 23.64 -5.18 4.64
N SER A 139 24.19 -6.14 5.39
CA SER A 139 25.34 -6.94 4.94
C SER A 139 25.04 -7.76 3.67
N TYR A 140 23.83 -8.34 3.58
CA TYR A 140 23.37 -9.07 2.39
C TYR A 140 23.22 -8.14 1.19
N HIS A 141 22.57 -6.99 1.39
CA HIS A 141 22.37 -6.00 0.32
C HIS A 141 23.69 -5.39 -0.16
N ALA A 142 24.62 -5.07 0.75
CA ALA A 142 25.97 -4.61 0.43
C ALA A 142 26.74 -5.64 -0.42
N ALA A 143 26.72 -6.91 0.00
CA ALA A 143 27.35 -7.99 -0.75
C ALA A 143 26.71 -8.15 -2.14
N SER A 144 25.39 -7.97 -2.28
CA SER A 144 24.70 -8.13 -3.56
C SER A 144 25.12 -7.10 -4.62
N GLN A 145 25.48 -5.89 -4.19
CA GLN A 145 25.81 -4.77 -5.07
C GLN A 145 27.29 -4.75 -5.51
N GLN A 146 28.17 -5.38 -4.73
CA GLN A 146 29.62 -5.43 -5.00
C GLN A 146 30.04 -6.61 -5.89
N VAL A 147 29.11 -7.52 -6.20
CA VAL A 147 29.42 -8.80 -6.83
C VAL A 147 29.40 -8.72 -8.36
N SER A 148 30.40 -9.34 -9.00
CA SER A 148 30.47 -9.50 -10.45
C SER A 148 29.34 -10.40 -10.97
N SER A 149 28.89 -10.14 -12.20
CA SER A 149 27.73 -10.76 -12.86
C SER A 149 27.68 -12.30 -12.88
N LYS A 150 28.80 -12.97 -12.56
CA LYS A 150 28.96 -14.43 -12.59
C LYS A 150 28.53 -15.14 -11.29
N ASP A 151 28.44 -14.46 -10.15
CA ASP A 151 28.02 -15.08 -8.88
C ASP A 151 26.52 -14.82 -8.63
N THR A 152 25.72 -15.72 -9.19
CA THR A 152 24.25 -15.69 -9.11
C THR A 152 23.74 -15.79 -7.67
N LYS A 153 24.46 -16.49 -6.78
CA LYS A 153 24.01 -16.70 -5.40
C LYS A 153 24.03 -15.40 -4.62
N ARG A 154 25.13 -14.64 -4.68
CA ARG A 154 25.22 -13.36 -3.98
C ARG A 154 24.38 -12.27 -4.65
N LYS A 155 24.18 -12.33 -5.97
CA LYS A 155 23.28 -11.42 -6.68
C LYS A 155 21.82 -11.52 -6.20
N ASN A 156 21.39 -12.71 -5.80
CA ASN A 156 20.03 -12.92 -5.27
C ASN A 156 19.83 -12.32 -3.87
N TYR A 157 20.89 -11.94 -3.16
CA TYR A 157 20.76 -11.26 -1.86
C TYR A 157 20.05 -9.92 -1.94
N LYS A 158 19.91 -9.31 -3.13
CA LYS A 158 19.05 -8.13 -3.33
C LYS A 158 17.56 -8.39 -3.03
N ASN A 159 17.13 -9.65 -3.04
CA ASN A 159 15.75 -10.06 -2.75
C ASN A 159 15.52 -10.34 -1.27
N TYR A 160 16.55 -10.22 -0.44
CA TYR A 160 16.46 -10.60 0.96
C TYR A 160 15.75 -9.53 1.77
N GLY A 161 14.84 -9.97 2.64
CA GLY A 161 14.03 -9.16 3.54
C GLY A 161 13.92 -9.79 4.92
N LEU A 162 13.08 -9.22 5.77
CA LEU A 162 12.86 -9.62 7.15
C LEU A 162 11.70 -10.62 7.28
N ASP A 163 12.01 -11.86 7.66
CA ASP A 163 11.04 -12.80 8.25
C ASP A 163 10.95 -12.52 9.75
N LEU A 164 9.92 -11.78 10.13
CA LEU A 164 9.66 -11.37 11.51
C LEU A 164 9.10 -12.51 12.37
N ILE A 165 8.47 -13.52 11.77
CA ILE A 165 7.93 -14.68 12.49
C ILE A 165 9.10 -15.47 13.07
N LYS A 166 10.10 -15.79 12.23
CA LYS A 166 11.28 -16.55 12.65
C LYS A 166 12.42 -15.66 13.16
N GLY A 167 12.34 -14.35 12.95
CA GLY A 167 13.42 -13.40 13.29
C GLY A 167 14.69 -13.66 12.47
N LYS A 168 14.55 -13.85 11.16
CA LYS A 168 15.66 -14.15 10.25
C LYS A 168 15.56 -13.33 8.97
N VAL A 169 16.67 -13.24 8.25
CA VAL A 169 16.69 -12.66 6.90
C VAL A 169 16.51 -13.79 5.89
N VAL A 170 15.56 -13.66 4.97
CA VAL A 170 15.20 -14.69 3.99
C VAL A 170 15.01 -14.10 2.59
N ASP A 171 15.04 -14.93 1.56
CA ASP A 171 14.70 -14.51 0.20
C ASP A 171 13.18 -14.38 0.04
N GLU A 172 12.69 -13.14 -0.02
CA GLU A 172 11.26 -12.82 0.00
C GLU A 172 10.53 -13.29 -1.27
N VAL A 173 11.25 -13.40 -2.39
CA VAL A 173 10.65 -13.92 -3.63
C VAL A 173 10.31 -15.40 -3.48
N SER A 174 11.19 -16.16 -2.81
CA SER A 174 10.92 -17.56 -2.48
C SER A 174 9.93 -17.73 -1.33
N HIS A 175 9.88 -16.75 -0.42
CA HIS A 175 8.98 -16.74 0.72
C HIS A 175 7.54 -16.33 0.35
N GLY A 176 7.38 -15.64 -0.78
CA GLY A 176 6.08 -15.20 -1.31
C GLY A 176 5.68 -13.79 -0.87
N VAL A 177 6.59 -13.01 -0.27
CA VAL A 177 6.31 -11.64 0.16
C VAL A 177 6.67 -10.68 -0.97
N LEU A 178 5.65 -10.32 -1.75
CA LEU A 178 5.77 -9.46 -2.93
C LEU A 178 4.88 -8.23 -2.78
N GLU A 179 5.36 -7.11 -3.31
CA GLU A 179 4.63 -5.85 -3.36
C GLU A 179 4.63 -5.29 -4.79
N PRO A 180 3.54 -4.68 -5.28
CA PRO A 180 3.53 -4.04 -6.59
C PRO A 180 4.49 -2.84 -6.63
N THR A 181 5.33 -2.79 -7.68
CA THR A 181 6.37 -1.77 -7.84
C THR A 181 5.81 -0.34 -7.79
N VAL A 182 4.61 -0.15 -8.37
CA VAL A 182 3.94 1.15 -8.43
C VAL A 182 3.66 1.71 -7.03
N SER A 183 3.40 0.84 -6.04
CA SER A 183 3.19 1.27 -4.64
C SER A 183 4.45 1.94 -4.10
N LYS A 184 5.60 1.25 -4.12
CA LYS A 184 6.89 1.80 -3.65
C LYS A 184 7.27 3.10 -4.35
N VAL A 185 7.14 3.16 -5.67
CA VAL A 185 7.50 4.35 -6.47
C VAL A 185 6.64 5.56 -6.08
N LYS A 186 5.32 5.38 -5.95
CA LYS A 186 4.41 6.47 -5.59
C LYS A 186 4.61 6.90 -4.14
N SER A 187 4.78 5.95 -3.22
CA SER A 187 5.01 6.25 -1.80
C SER A 187 6.26 7.11 -1.59
N LEU A 188 7.38 6.77 -2.23
CA LEU A 188 8.61 7.56 -2.14
C LEU A 188 8.45 8.97 -2.73
N LYS A 189 7.84 9.08 -3.92
CA LYS A 189 7.59 10.38 -4.55
C LYS A 189 6.70 11.26 -3.69
N SER A 190 5.58 10.73 -3.22
CA SER A 190 4.62 11.47 -2.40
C SER A 190 5.22 11.92 -1.07
N ALA A 191 5.98 11.04 -0.40
CA ALA A 191 6.66 11.37 0.84
C ALA A 191 7.71 12.47 0.64
N LEU A 192 8.45 12.43 -0.46
CA LEU A 192 9.45 13.44 -0.80
C LEU A 192 8.79 14.80 -1.08
N GLU A 193 7.72 14.85 -1.87
CA GLU A 193 6.99 16.10 -2.15
C GLU A 193 6.46 16.75 -0.87
N ALA A 194 5.87 15.96 0.03
CA ALA A 194 5.42 16.45 1.32
C ALA A 194 6.58 16.96 2.19
N CYS A 195 7.70 16.23 2.22
CA CYS A 195 8.89 16.63 2.95
C CYS A 195 9.47 17.95 2.42
N ILE A 196 9.57 18.12 1.11
CA ILE A 196 10.03 19.35 0.48
C ILE A 196 9.09 20.52 0.81
N ALA A 197 7.78 20.31 0.75
CA ALA A 197 6.80 21.35 1.08
C ALA A 197 7.00 21.85 2.52
N ILE A 198 7.19 20.95 3.48
CA ILE A 198 7.42 21.28 4.89
C ILE A 198 8.80 21.93 5.10
N LEU A 199 9.85 21.37 4.51
CA LEU A 199 11.22 21.83 4.70
C LEU A 199 11.45 23.26 4.18
N ARG A 200 10.64 23.70 3.22
CA ARG A 200 10.68 25.05 2.64
C ARG A 200 9.95 26.11 3.46
N ILE A 201 9.21 25.72 4.50
CA ILE A 201 8.51 26.66 5.38
C ILE A 201 9.55 27.32 6.30
N ASP A 202 9.81 28.60 6.08
CA ASP A 202 10.67 29.41 6.96
C ASP A 202 9.86 30.11 8.06
N THR A 203 8.57 30.38 7.83
CA THR A 203 7.70 31.07 8.78
C THR A 203 6.29 30.50 8.73
N MET A 204 5.70 30.26 9.91
CA MET A 204 4.29 29.92 10.08
C MET A 204 3.57 31.12 10.67
N ILE A 205 2.55 31.61 9.97
CA ILE A 205 1.70 32.71 10.44
C ILE A 205 0.33 32.13 10.75
N THR A 206 -0.08 32.24 12.01
CA THR A 206 -1.42 31.87 12.46
C THR A 206 -2.26 33.14 12.55
N VAL A 207 -3.42 33.14 11.91
CA VAL A 207 -4.37 34.25 11.97
C VAL A 207 -5.45 33.91 12.99
N ASP A 208 -5.74 34.85 13.89
CA ASP A 208 -6.82 34.67 14.85
C ASP A 208 -8.16 34.54 14.12
N PRO A 209 -9.02 33.59 14.53
CA PRO A 209 -10.35 33.45 13.94
C PRO A 209 -11.15 34.73 14.15
N GLU A 210 -12.00 35.08 13.19
CA GLU A 210 -12.89 36.22 13.36
C GLU A 210 -13.75 36.02 14.62
N PRO A 211 -13.86 37.04 15.49
CA PRO A 211 -14.77 36.98 16.62
C PRO A 211 -16.18 36.73 16.09
N GLN A 212 -16.90 35.79 16.72
CA GLN A 212 -18.30 35.52 16.37
C GLN A 212 -19.08 36.82 16.45
N LYS A 213 -19.73 37.21 15.34
CA LYS A 213 -20.68 38.32 15.35
C LYS A 213 -21.81 37.93 16.29
N GLU A 214 -21.94 38.64 17.41
CA GLU A 214 -23.13 38.54 18.26
C GLU A 214 -24.33 38.87 17.38
N ASP A 215 -25.22 37.90 17.19
CA ASP A 215 -26.50 38.12 16.52
C ASP A 215 -27.34 39.05 17.42
N PRO A 216 -27.67 40.27 16.99
CA PRO A 216 -28.46 41.21 17.78
C PRO A 216 -29.87 40.68 18.11
N HIS A 217 -30.26 39.55 17.54
CA HIS A 217 -31.56 38.90 17.72
C HIS A 217 -31.50 37.56 18.46
N ALA A 218 -30.34 37.14 19.00
CA ALA A 218 -30.22 35.87 19.73
C ALA A 218 -30.84 35.85 21.13
N GLU A 219 -31.28 37.01 21.66
CA GLU A 219 -32.11 37.08 22.87
C GLU A 219 -33.37 37.90 22.62
N HIS A 220 -34.44 37.22 22.18
CA HIS A 220 -35.83 37.58 22.50
C HIS A 220 -36.75 36.35 22.42
#